data_AF-A0A834VHV8-F1
#
_entry.id   AF-A0A834VHV8-F1
#
_cell.length_a   1.000
_cell.length_b   1.000
_cell.length_c   1.000
_cell.angle_alpha   90.00
_cell.angle_beta   90.00
_cell.angle_gamma   90.00
#
_symmetry.space_group_name_H-M   'P 1'
#
loop_
_entity.id
_entity.type
_entity.pdbx_description
1 polymer ?
#
loop_
_entity_poly.entity_id
_entity_poly.type
_entity_poly.pdbx_seq_one_letter_code
_entity_poly.pdbx_strand_id
1 'polypeptide(L)'
;MHSYPFWILFGILFSAPISYAQNSCHLRELDLCIASGLASGQNLPTTIAEINKQCNGLKEMNDCINNYSKRCSTKSLREFVRSITSQGDVRSWYNEFCTNENSQERERYLKHATCLNQAHKDTRTCVRDLTVALDKAINSDVEKRIPEICCAVRRMRKCSHDIVESKCGKDGLKYMNQMLQSVAGTRLPEIACRDFDPTSKRCLSILPPPGTKPGNTRSNSVLSRLLNTYSAL
;
A
#
# COMPACT_ATOMS: atom_id res chain seq x y z
N MET A 1 38.31 -17.18 57.72
CA MET A 1 37.73 -18.41 57.14
C MET A 1 36.45 -18.02 56.44
N HIS A 2 36.46 -18.08 55.10
CA HIS A 2 35.36 -17.70 54.22
C HIS A 2 34.28 -18.79 54.21
N SER A 3 33.04 -18.42 54.49
CA SER A 3 31.86 -19.22 54.15
C SER A 3 30.92 -18.38 53.29
N TYR A 4 30.96 -18.60 51.98
CA TYR A 4 29.98 -18.08 51.03
C TYR A 4 28.69 -18.92 51.12
N PRO A 5 27.49 -18.32 51.15
CA PRO A 5 26.26 -19.09 51.21
C PRO A 5 25.86 -19.59 49.81
N PHE A 6 25.54 -20.87 49.78
CA PHE A 6 25.29 -21.80 48.68
C PHE A 6 24.05 -21.49 47.81
N TRP A 7 23.64 -20.22 47.68
CA TRP A 7 22.39 -19.82 47.01
C TRP A 7 22.51 -19.43 45.53
N ILE A 8 23.67 -19.61 44.89
CA ILE A 8 23.88 -19.22 43.48
C ILE A 8 23.58 -20.38 42.50
N LEU A 9 23.44 -21.62 42.98
CA LEU A 9 23.31 -22.79 42.08
C LEU A 9 21.87 -23.19 41.70
N PHE A 10 20.84 -22.49 42.16
CA PHE A 10 19.44 -22.78 41.80
C PHE A 10 18.85 -21.83 40.74
N GLY A 11 19.68 -21.01 40.09
CA GLY A 11 19.22 -20.00 39.12
C GLY A 11 19.34 -20.36 37.63
N ILE A 12 19.88 -21.53 37.27
CA ILE A 12 20.32 -21.77 35.87
C ILE A 12 19.54 -22.87 35.12
N LEU A 13 18.58 -23.57 35.74
CA LEU A 13 17.89 -24.69 35.08
C LEU A 13 16.41 -24.47 34.69
N PHE A 14 15.92 -23.22 34.76
CA PHE A 14 14.61 -22.85 34.20
C PHE A 14 14.69 -21.72 33.17
N SER A 15 15.77 -21.67 32.38
CA SER A 15 15.70 -21.05 31.06
C SER A 15 14.94 -21.99 30.11
N ALA A 16 13.62 -22.02 30.26
CA ALA A 16 12.76 -22.37 29.14
C ALA A 16 13.22 -21.52 27.93
N PRO A 17 13.28 -22.07 26.71
CA PRO A 17 13.60 -21.30 25.52
C PRO A 17 12.41 -20.37 25.21
N ILE A 18 12.27 -19.31 25.99
CA ILE A 18 11.39 -18.20 25.69
C ILE A 18 12.13 -17.37 24.63
N SER A 19 11.55 -17.35 23.44
CA SER A 19 11.76 -16.34 22.40
C SER A 19 12.93 -16.50 21.43
N TYR A 20 12.95 -17.58 20.64
CA TYR A 20 13.46 -17.47 19.25
C TYR A 20 12.36 -17.22 18.21
N ALA A 21 11.09 -17.48 18.55
CA ALA A 21 9.96 -17.26 17.66
C ALA A 21 9.48 -15.79 17.58
N GLN A 22 9.99 -14.90 18.43
CA GLN A 22 9.43 -13.55 18.60
C GLN A 22 10.01 -12.49 17.65
N ASN A 23 11.16 -12.76 17.00
CA ASN A 23 11.79 -11.81 16.07
C ASN A 23 11.30 -11.91 14.62
N SER A 24 10.70 -13.04 14.21
CA SER A 24 10.29 -13.28 12.81
C SER A 24 8.86 -12.83 12.47
N CYS A 25 8.09 -12.38 13.46
CA CYS A 25 6.72 -11.88 13.28
C CYS A 25 6.58 -10.39 13.55
N HIS A 26 7.70 -9.66 13.53
CA HIS A 26 7.67 -8.22 13.57
C HIS A 26 7.13 -7.67 12.23
N LEU A 27 6.29 -6.63 12.28
CA LEU A 27 5.75 -5.95 11.07
C LEU A 27 6.85 -5.41 10.14
N ARG A 28 8.10 -5.38 10.62
CA ARG A 28 9.26 -4.97 9.83
C ARG A 28 9.54 -5.93 8.68
N GLU A 29 9.31 -7.24 8.84
CA GLU A 29 9.42 -8.18 7.72
C GLU A 29 8.37 -7.88 6.65
N LEU A 30 7.14 -7.59 7.06
CA LEU A 30 6.07 -7.21 6.14
C LEU A 30 6.37 -5.89 5.42
N ASP A 31 6.94 -4.90 6.12
CA ASP A 31 7.41 -3.64 5.51
C ASP A 31 8.44 -3.90 4.40
N LEU A 32 9.36 -4.84 4.64
CA LEU A 32 10.38 -5.21 3.65
C LEU A 32 9.76 -5.91 2.44
N CYS A 33 8.74 -6.76 2.63
CA CYS A 33 7.98 -7.35 1.53
C CYS A 33 7.32 -6.27 0.65
N ILE A 34 6.72 -5.25 1.27
CA ILE A 34 6.05 -4.17 0.54
C ILE A 34 7.08 -3.26 -0.15
N ALA A 35 8.21 -2.99 0.51
CA ALA A 35 9.26 -2.14 -0.02
C ALA A 35 9.86 -2.67 -1.33
N SER A 36 10.05 -4.00 -1.47
CA SER A 36 10.53 -4.59 -2.73
C SER A 36 9.54 -4.41 -3.87
N GLY A 37 8.24 -4.53 -3.59
CA GLY A 37 7.17 -4.24 -4.54
C GLY A 37 7.13 -2.76 -4.96
N LEU A 38 7.23 -1.84 -3.99
CA LEU A 38 7.24 -0.39 -4.26
C LEU A 38 8.47 0.06 -5.05
N ALA A 39 9.65 -0.52 -4.79
CA ALA A 39 10.86 -0.24 -5.57
C ALA A 39 10.69 -0.61 -7.05
N SER A 40 9.96 -1.71 -7.33
CA SER A 40 9.62 -2.14 -8.68
C SER A 40 8.56 -1.26 -9.36
N GLY A 41 7.83 -0.46 -8.60
CA GLY A 41 6.73 0.39 -9.07
C GLY A 41 7.08 1.88 -9.22
N GLN A 42 8.36 2.28 -9.07
CA GLN A 42 8.78 3.68 -9.22
C GLN A 42 8.39 4.28 -10.58
N ASN A 43 8.50 3.46 -11.62
CA ASN A 43 8.03 3.79 -12.96
C ASN A 43 7.06 2.69 -13.38
N LEU A 44 5.93 3.08 -13.97
CA LEU A 44 5.06 2.13 -14.63
C LEU A 44 5.77 1.57 -15.88
N PRO A 45 5.75 0.26 -16.12
CA PRO A 45 6.40 -0.31 -17.29
C PRO A 45 5.80 0.24 -18.57
N THR A 46 6.63 0.51 -19.56
CA THR A 46 6.23 1.02 -20.89
C THR A 46 6.56 0.05 -22.02
N THR A 47 7.24 -1.06 -21.69
CA THR A 47 7.63 -2.11 -22.63
C THR A 47 7.35 -3.49 -22.04
N ILE A 48 7.28 -4.52 -22.90
CA ILE A 48 7.10 -5.91 -22.47
C ILE A 48 8.21 -6.37 -21.51
N ALA A 49 9.46 -5.99 -21.77
CA ALA A 49 10.58 -6.32 -20.89
C ALA A 49 10.40 -5.72 -19.49
N GLU A 50 9.92 -4.48 -19.41
CA GLU A 50 9.62 -3.83 -18.13
C GLU A 50 8.40 -4.47 -17.43
N ILE A 51 7.36 -4.87 -18.17
CA ILE A 51 6.21 -5.62 -17.62
C ILE A 51 6.71 -6.91 -16.97
N ASN A 52 7.51 -7.71 -17.70
CA ASN A 52 8.04 -8.97 -17.18
C ASN A 52 8.89 -8.75 -15.91
N LYS A 53 9.71 -7.71 -15.89
CA LYS A 53 10.47 -7.32 -14.70
C LYS A 53 9.55 -6.95 -13.53
N GLN A 54 8.51 -6.16 -13.76
CA GLN A 54 7.56 -5.79 -12.72
C GLN A 54 6.78 -7.01 -12.18
N CYS A 55 6.37 -7.92 -13.06
CA CYS A 55 5.68 -9.14 -12.69
C CYS A 55 6.54 -10.06 -11.80
N ASN A 56 7.85 -10.14 -12.04
CA ASN A 56 8.76 -10.84 -11.14
C ASN A 56 8.79 -10.18 -9.74
N GLY A 57 8.87 -8.85 -9.67
CA GLY A 57 8.80 -8.12 -8.40
C GLY A 57 7.46 -8.32 -7.66
N LEU A 58 6.34 -8.32 -8.38
CA LEU A 58 5.01 -8.61 -7.81
C LEU A 58 4.93 -10.05 -7.27
N LYS A 59 5.52 -11.02 -7.98
CA LYS A 59 5.59 -12.40 -7.53
C LYS A 59 6.39 -12.51 -6.23
N GLU A 60 7.58 -11.92 -6.17
CA GLU A 60 8.44 -11.92 -4.99
C GLU A 60 7.75 -11.27 -3.78
N MET A 61 7.10 -10.12 -3.99
CA MET A 61 6.30 -9.44 -2.97
C MET A 61 5.18 -10.36 -2.45
N ASN A 62 4.37 -10.95 -3.34
CA ASN A 62 3.26 -11.83 -2.98
C ASN A 62 3.74 -13.08 -2.24
N ASP A 63 4.84 -13.69 -2.67
CA ASP A 63 5.43 -14.85 -2.00
C ASP A 63 5.92 -14.49 -0.59
N CYS A 64 6.56 -13.31 -0.43
CA CYS A 64 6.99 -12.78 0.86
C CYS A 64 5.81 -12.56 1.82
N ILE A 65 4.76 -11.84 1.37
CA ILE A 65 3.55 -11.58 2.17
C ILE A 65 2.87 -12.91 2.55
N ASN A 66 2.75 -13.85 1.62
CA ASN A 66 2.13 -15.14 1.88
C ASN A 66 2.93 -15.97 2.91
N ASN A 67 4.26 -15.97 2.82
CA ASN A 67 5.11 -16.69 3.77
C ASN A 67 5.10 -16.04 5.16
N TYR A 68 5.10 -14.71 5.23
CA TYR A 68 4.89 -13.98 6.48
C TYR A 68 3.52 -14.30 7.10
N SER A 69 2.44 -14.17 6.33
CA SER A 69 1.08 -14.42 6.81
C SER A 69 0.88 -15.87 7.28
N LYS A 70 1.51 -16.84 6.59
CA LYS A 70 1.47 -18.25 7.01
C LYS A 70 2.06 -18.47 8.40
N ARG A 71 3.14 -17.75 8.74
CA ARG A 71 3.87 -17.87 10.00
C ARG A 71 3.27 -17.02 11.11
N CYS A 72 2.80 -15.81 10.78
CA CYS A 72 2.58 -14.74 11.74
C CYS A 72 1.13 -14.24 11.84
N SER A 73 0.21 -14.78 11.03
CA SER A 73 -1.20 -14.38 11.06
C SER A 73 -2.13 -15.51 11.48
N THR A 74 -3.25 -15.15 12.10
CA THR A 74 -4.37 -16.08 12.34
C THR A 74 -4.93 -16.61 11.02
N LYS A 75 -5.70 -17.70 11.08
CA LYS A 75 -6.35 -18.27 9.88
C LYS A 75 -7.25 -17.24 9.18
N SER A 76 -8.05 -16.49 9.94
CA SER A 76 -8.94 -15.46 9.40
C SER A 76 -8.17 -14.33 8.71
N LEU A 77 -7.12 -13.79 9.35
CA LEU A 77 -6.30 -12.73 8.77
C LEU A 77 -5.55 -13.23 7.52
N ARG A 78 -5.10 -14.49 7.52
CA ARG A 78 -4.45 -15.11 6.36
C ARG A 78 -5.38 -15.27 5.17
N GLU A 79 -6.61 -15.70 5.39
CA GLU A 79 -7.61 -15.77 4.32
C GLU A 79 -7.97 -14.37 3.81
N PHE A 80 -8.07 -13.37 4.69
CA PHE A 80 -8.26 -11.99 4.27
C PHE A 80 -7.09 -11.47 3.42
N VAL A 81 -5.84 -11.68 3.85
CA VAL A 81 -4.64 -11.30 3.09
C VAL A 81 -4.63 -11.98 1.73
N ARG A 82 -4.92 -13.29 1.66
CA ARG A 82 -5.02 -14.01 0.39
C ARG A 82 -6.10 -13.45 -0.51
N SER A 83 -7.26 -13.12 0.05
CA SER A 83 -8.39 -12.55 -0.66
C SER A 83 -7.99 -11.25 -1.37
N ILE A 84 -7.31 -10.33 -0.66
CA ILE A 84 -6.95 -9.02 -1.21
C ILE A 84 -5.67 -9.01 -2.07
N THR A 85 -4.86 -10.07 -2.06
CA THR A 85 -3.57 -10.12 -2.79
C THR A 85 -3.53 -11.13 -3.93
N SER A 86 -4.37 -12.16 -3.90
CA SER A 86 -4.17 -13.34 -4.76
C SER A 86 -5.44 -14.07 -5.19
N GLN A 87 -6.63 -13.54 -4.87
CA GLN A 87 -7.92 -14.13 -5.25
C GLN A 87 -8.78 -13.13 -6.01
N GLY A 88 -9.93 -13.59 -6.51
CA GLY A 88 -10.91 -12.75 -7.21
C GLY A 88 -10.31 -12.00 -8.40
N ASP A 89 -10.70 -10.73 -8.54
CA ASP A 89 -10.26 -9.86 -9.63
C ASP A 89 -8.73 -9.67 -9.65
N VAL A 90 -8.07 -9.69 -8.48
CA VAL A 90 -6.61 -9.58 -8.40
C VAL A 90 -5.93 -10.75 -9.08
N ARG A 91 -6.45 -11.97 -8.86
CA ARG A 91 -5.90 -13.17 -9.51
C ARG A 91 -6.13 -13.15 -11.00
N SER A 92 -7.33 -12.76 -11.43
CA SER A 92 -7.67 -12.68 -12.85
C SER A 92 -6.78 -11.67 -13.56
N TRP A 93 -6.65 -10.47 -13.01
CA TRP A 93 -5.76 -9.44 -13.54
C TRP A 93 -4.30 -9.87 -13.54
N TYR A 94 -3.81 -10.47 -12.45
CA TYR A 94 -2.43 -10.96 -12.39
C TYR A 94 -2.16 -12.03 -13.46
N ASN A 95 -3.09 -12.96 -13.68
CA ASN A 95 -2.92 -13.98 -14.71
C ASN A 95 -2.85 -13.36 -16.11
N GLU A 96 -3.79 -12.48 -16.44
CA GLU A 96 -3.81 -11.80 -17.74
C GLU A 96 -2.59 -10.89 -17.92
N PHE A 97 -2.21 -10.12 -16.91
CA PHE A 97 -1.13 -9.15 -17.02
C PHE A 97 0.27 -9.78 -16.90
N CYS A 98 0.45 -10.77 -16.01
CA CYS A 98 1.77 -11.31 -15.69
C CYS A 98 2.04 -12.74 -16.18
N THR A 99 1.03 -13.58 -16.33
CA THR A 99 1.24 -14.99 -16.74
C THR A 99 0.98 -15.21 -18.23
N ASN A 100 -0.08 -14.63 -18.77
CA ASN A 100 -0.48 -14.78 -20.15
C ASN A 100 0.25 -13.76 -21.03
N GLU A 101 1.36 -14.15 -21.65
CA GLU A 101 2.24 -13.19 -22.33
C GLU A 101 1.61 -12.46 -23.52
N ASN A 102 0.64 -13.10 -24.18
CA ASN A 102 -0.10 -12.58 -25.34
C ASN A 102 -1.54 -12.16 -24.97
N SER A 103 -1.77 -11.72 -23.74
CA SER A 103 -3.11 -11.30 -23.31
C SER A 103 -3.52 -9.96 -23.92
N GLN A 104 -4.84 -9.80 -24.11
CA GLN A 104 -5.43 -8.50 -24.45
C GLN A 104 -5.19 -7.46 -23.34
N GLU A 105 -4.98 -7.89 -22.10
CA GLU A 105 -4.67 -6.95 -21.01
C GLU A 105 -3.31 -6.28 -21.19
N ARG A 106 -2.28 -7.02 -21.61
CA ARG A 106 -0.96 -6.44 -21.91
C ARG A 106 -1.04 -5.45 -23.07
N GLU A 107 -1.78 -5.79 -24.12
CA GLU A 107 -1.99 -4.90 -25.27
C GLU A 107 -2.73 -3.61 -24.87
N ARG A 108 -3.84 -3.74 -24.13
CA ARG A 108 -4.60 -2.59 -23.62
C ARG A 108 -3.76 -1.72 -22.68
N TYR A 109 -2.99 -2.34 -21.79
CA TYR A 109 -2.07 -1.62 -20.91
C TYR A 109 -1.04 -0.82 -21.71
N LEU A 110 -0.35 -1.46 -22.66
CA LEU A 110 0.71 -0.83 -23.46
C LEU A 110 0.19 0.35 -24.30
N LYS A 111 -1.07 0.30 -24.77
CA LYS A 111 -1.73 1.44 -25.43
C LYS A 111 -1.73 2.71 -24.58
N HIS A 112 -1.79 2.58 -23.25
CA HIS A 112 -1.84 3.69 -22.30
C HIS A 112 -0.55 3.88 -21.49
N ALA A 113 0.38 2.92 -21.55
CA ALA A 113 1.51 2.84 -20.64
C ALA A 113 2.38 4.10 -20.61
N THR A 114 2.70 4.68 -21.78
CA THR A 114 3.55 5.88 -21.86
C THR A 114 2.90 7.08 -21.16
N CYS A 115 1.63 7.38 -21.45
CA CYS A 115 0.96 8.52 -20.84
C CYS A 115 0.70 8.26 -19.34
N LEU A 116 0.38 7.02 -18.96
CA LEU A 116 0.17 6.63 -17.56
C LEU A 116 1.47 6.74 -16.77
N ASN A 117 2.61 6.37 -17.34
CA ASN A 117 3.92 6.55 -16.71
C ASN A 117 4.21 8.04 -16.44
N GLN A 118 3.89 8.91 -17.39
CA GLN A 118 4.03 10.36 -17.22
C GLN A 118 3.07 10.90 -16.15
N ALA A 119 1.81 10.45 -16.17
CA ALA A 119 0.83 10.82 -15.15
C ALA A 119 1.23 10.34 -13.76
N HIS A 120 1.75 9.12 -13.64
CA HIS A 120 2.18 8.51 -12.39
C HIS A 120 3.15 9.41 -11.62
N LYS A 121 4.14 10.00 -12.31
CA LYS A 121 5.10 10.92 -11.71
C LYS A 121 4.42 12.14 -11.09
N ASP A 122 3.46 12.73 -11.80
CA ASP A 122 2.73 13.91 -11.34
C ASP A 122 1.74 13.55 -10.22
N THR A 123 1.13 12.36 -10.25
CA THR A 123 0.22 11.88 -9.19
C THR A 123 0.92 11.68 -7.85
N ARG A 124 2.26 11.64 -7.79
CA ARG A 124 3.00 11.60 -6.52
C ARG A 124 2.67 12.80 -5.63
N THR A 125 2.36 13.95 -6.22
CA THR A 125 1.89 15.13 -5.47
C THR A 125 0.57 14.85 -4.74
N CYS A 126 -0.37 14.16 -5.40
CA CYS A 126 -1.64 13.72 -4.80
C CYS A 126 -1.41 12.74 -3.64
N VAL A 127 -0.42 11.85 -3.76
CA VAL A 127 -0.08 10.90 -2.69
C VAL A 127 0.61 11.59 -1.53
N ARG A 128 1.46 12.59 -1.77
CA ARG A 128 2.04 13.42 -0.71
C ARG A 128 0.95 14.14 0.09
N ASP A 129 -0.03 14.73 -0.59
CA ASP A 129 -1.17 15.39 0.03
C ASP A 129 -2.07 14.41 0.80
N LEU A 130 -2.18 13.16 0.34
CA LEU A 130 -2.82 12.09 1.08
C LEU A 130 -2.05 11.78 2.36
N THR A 131 -0.72 11.62 2.30
CA THR A 131 0.08 11.28 3.47
C THR A 131 -0.04 12.32 4.58
N VAL A 132 0.02 13.61 4.23
CA VAL A 132 -0.17 14.70 5.20
C VAL A 132 -1.54 14.65 5.86
N ALA A 133 -2.58 14.35 5.09
CA ALA A 133 -3.93 14.22 5.63
C ALA A 133 -4.11 12.96 6.50
N LEU A 134 -3.49 11.83 6.13
CA LEU A 134 -3.51 10.61 6.94
C LEU A 134 -2.75 10.80 8.26
N ASP A 135 -1.63 11.50 8.25
CA ASP A 135 -0.89 11.85 9.46
C ASP A 135 -1.73 12.72 10.40
N LYS A 136 -2.47 13.70 9.85
CA LYS A 136 -3.45 14.45 10.64
C LYS A 136 -4.52 13.52 11.23
N ALA A 137 -5.10 12.64 10.41
CA ALA A 137 -6.19 11.78 10.84
C ALA A 137 -5.77 10.82 11.95
N ILE A 138 -4.59 10.22 11.86
CA ILE A 138 -4.09 9.27 12.87
C ILE A 138 -3.85 9.96 14.22
N ASN A 139 -3.49 11.24 14.20
CA ASN A 139 -3.31 12.06 15.39
C ASN A 139 -4.60 12.76 15.86
N SER A 140 -5.72 12.55 15.17
CA SER A 140 -7.03 13.11 15.55
C SER A 140 -7.87 12.12 16.36
N ASP A 141 -8.88 12.65 17.05
CA ASP A 141 -9.87 11.88 17.80
C ASP A 141 -10.53 10.81 16.93
N VAL A 142 -10.87 9.66 17.51
CA VAL A 142 -11.34 8.47 16.78
C VAL A 142 -12.55 8.77 15.89
N GLU A 143 -13.46 9.61 16.36
CA GLU A 143 -14.69 10.03 15.66
C GLU A 143 -14.39 10.86 14.41
N LYS A 144 -13.25 11.54 14.37
CA LYS A 144 -12.82 12.38 13.23
C LYS A 144 -12.07 11.59 12.17
N ARG A 145 -11.48 10.43 12.54
CA ARG A 145 -10.61 9.64 11.67
C ARG A 145 -11.28 9.20 10.39
N ILE A 146 -12.48 8.60 10.47
CA ILE A 146 -13.18 8.10 9.28
C ILE A 146 -13.54 9.25 8.32
N PRO A 147 -14.16 10.36 8.78
CA PRO A 147 -14.37 11.52 7.93
C PRO A 147 -13.11 12.07 7.27
N GLU A 148 -12.02 12.22 8.03
CA GLU A 148 -10.77 12.76 7.52
C GLU A 148 -10.10 11.82 6.50
N ILE A 149 -10.02 10.52 6.80
CA ILE A 149 -9.49 9.50 5.88
C ILE A 149 -10.33 9.47 4.60
N CYS A 150 -11.66 9.45 4.70
CA CYS A 150 -12.51 9.40 3.52
C CYS A 150 -12.39 10.66 2.67
N CYS A 151 -12.41 11.86 3.26
CA CYS A 151 -12.16 13.09 2.52
C CYS A 151 -10.77 13.08 1.86
N ALA A 152 -9.74 12.60 2.56
CA ALA A 152 -8.38 12.56 2.04
C ALA A 152 -8.24 11.62 0.84
N VAL A 153 -8.80 10.41 0.93
CA VAL A 153 -8.81 9.42 -0.16
C VAL A 153 -9.59 9.94 -1.37
N ARG A 154 -10.74 10.58 -1.14
CA ARG A 154 -11.57 11.14 -2.21
C ARG A 154 -10.87 12.31 -2.92
N ARG A 155 -10.18 13.17 -2.17
CA ARG A 155 -9.37 14.26 -2.73
C ARG A 155 -8.18 13.72 -3.53
N MET A 156 -7.46 12.72 -3.00
CA MET A 156 -6.35 12.08 -3.71
C MET A 156 -6.83 11.46 -5.03
N ARG A 157 -7.95 10.73 -5.02
CA ARG A 157 -8.54 10.16 -6.23
C ARG A 157 -8.89 11.23 -7.25
N LYS A 158 -9.56 12.31 -6.84
CA LYS A 158 -9.87 13.43 -7.74
C LYS A 158 -8.60 14.03 -8.37
N CYS A 159 -7.60 14.34 -7.55
CA CYS A 159 -6.30 14.86 -8.02
C CYS A 159 -5.65 13.92 -9.05
N SER A 160 -5.61 12.62 -8.77
CA SER A 160 -5.07 11.62 -9.71
C SER A 160 -5.88 11.51 -10.99
N HIS A 161 -7.22 11.56 -10.90
CA HIS A 161 -8.10 11.52 -12.07
C HIS A 161 -7.90 12.73 -12.97
N ASP A 162 -7.85 13.93 -12.40
CA ASP A 162 -7.65 15.19 -13.14
C ASP A 162 -6.29 15.15 -13.89
N ILE A 163 -5.23 14.64 -13.25
CA ILE A 163 -3.90 14.48 -13.87
C ILE A 163 -3.93 13.44 -14.99
N VAL A 164 -4.53 12.27 -14.75
CA VAL A 164 -4.60 11.20 -15.76
C VAL A 164 -5.45 11.62 -16.94
N GLU A 165 -6.61 12.25 -16.74
CA GLU A 165 -7.45 12.73 -17.84
C GLU A 165 -6.72 13.79 -18.66
N SER A 166 -6.01 14.72 -18.01
CA SER A 166 -5.23 15.75 -18.70
C SER A 166 -4.13 15.17 -19.59
N LYS A 167 -3.45 14.10 -19.17
CA LYS A 167 -2.32 13.50 -19.92
C LYS A 167 -2.70 12.36 -20.86
N CYS A 168 -3.73 11.59 -20.52
CA CYS A 168 -4.11 10.36 -21.20
C CYS A 168 -5.49 10.44 -21.86
N GLY A 169 -6.23 11.52 -21.65
CA GLY A 169 -7.62 11.65 -22.07
C GLY A 169 -8.57 10.73 -21.30
N LYS A 170 -9.84 10.79 -21.68
CA LYS A 170 -10.92 10.02 -21.04
C LYS A 170 -10.76 8.50 -21.18
N ASP A 171 -10.20 8.03 -22.30
CA ASP A 171 -9.96 6.60 -22.54
C ASP A 171 -8.92 6.05 -21.55
N GLY A 172 -7.79 6.75 -21.40
CA GLY A 172 -6.76 6.35 -20.44
C GLY A 172 -7.21 6.48 -18.98
N LEU A 173 -8.01 7.50 -18.64
CA LEU A 173 -8.64 7.59 -17.31
C LEU A 173 -9.58 6.42 -17.05
N LYS A 174 -10.41 6.04 -18.04
CA LYS A 174 -11.32 4.89 -17.94
C LYS A 174 -10.53 3.60 -17.72
N TYR A 175 -9.50 3.36 -18.52
CA TYR A 175 -8.64 2.20 -18.38
C TYR A 175 -7.95 2.15 -17.00
N MET A 176 -7.36 3.26 -16.56
CA MET A 176 -6.72 3.36 -15.25
C MET A 176 -7.68 3.02 -14.11
N ASN A 177 -8.92 3.50 -14.17
CA ASN A 177 -9.94 3.18 -13.17
C ASN A 177 -10.30 1.69 -13.14
N GLN A 178 -10.43 1.06 -14.31
CA GLN A 178 -10.68 -0.37 -14.41
C GLN A 178 -9.50 -1.18 -13.84
N MET A 179 -8.28 -0.83 -14.24
CA MET A 179 -7.06 -1.45 -13.73
C MET A 179 -6.96 -1.32 -12.20
N LEU A 180 -7.18 -0.13 -11.63
CA LEU A 180 -7.13 0.06 -10.18
C LEU A 180 -8.18 -0.78 -9.43
N GLN A 181 -9.39 -0.94 -9.99
CA GLN A 181 -10.41 -1.80 -9.38
C GLN A 181 -9.99 -3.27 -9.38
N SER A 182 -9.46 -3.75 -10.51
CA SER A 182 -8.99 -5.14 -10.62
C SER A 182 -7.79 -5.42 -9.70
N VAL A 183 -6.85 -4.48 -9.60
CA VAL A 183 -5.67 -4.60 -8.73
C VAL A 183 -6.03 -4.49 -7.25
N ALA A 184 -6.99 -3.63 -6.88
CA ALA A 184 -7.40 -3.49 -5.48
C ALA A 184 -8.19 -4.70 -4.97
N GLY A 185 -8.81 -5.49 -5.85
CA GLY A 185 -9.60 -6.67 -5.49
C GLY A 185 -10.86 -6.39 -4.69
N THR A 186 -11.15 -5.12 -4.38
CA THR A 186 -12.29 -4.72 -3.57
C THR A 186 -12.73 -3.30 -3.88
N ARG A 187 -14.05 -3.10 -3.84
CA ARG A 187 -14.67 -1.78 -3.94
C ARG A 187 -15.00 -1.17 -2.59
N LEU A 188 -14.64 -1.83 -1.49
CA LEU A 188 -14.98 -1.40 -0.13
C LEU A 188 -14.55 0.04 0.18
N PRO A 189 -13.32 0.50 -0.13
CA PRO A 189 -12.93 1.88 0.14
C PRO A 189 -13.73 2.91 -0.68
N GLU A 190 -14.14 2.55 -1.90
CA GLU A 190 -15.00 3.41 -2.73
C GLU A 190 -16.41 3.52 -2.16
N ILE A 191 -16.98 2.39 -1.73
CA ILE A 191 -18.31 2.34 -1.14
C ILE A 191 -18.34 3.04 0.22
N ALA A 192 -17.38 2.73 1.10
CA ALA A 192 -17.30 3.29 2.45
C ALA A 192 -17.13 4.81 2.47
N CYS A 193 -16.45 5.37 1.48
CA CYS A 193 -16.20 6.81 1.39
C CYS A 193 -17.06 7.53 0.34
N ARG A 194 -18.14 6.90 -0.15
CA ARG A 194 -18.96 7.44 -1.25
C ARG A 194 -19.55 8.82 -0.94
N ASP A 195 -20.03 9.01 0.28
CA ASP A 195 -20.75 10.22 0.70
C ASP A 195 -19.83 11.39 1.04
N PHE A 196 -18.51 11.19 0.93
CA PHE A 196 -17.51 12.24 1.16
C PHE A 196 -17.13 12.88 -0.17
N ASP A 197 -17.87 13.94 -0.54
CA ASP A 197 -17.53 14.78 -1.68
C ASP A 197 -16.25 15.60 -1.37
N PRO A 198 -15.16 15.41 -2.13
CA PRO A 198 -13.89 16.10 -1.89
C PRO A 198 -13.97 17.62 -2.09
N THR A 199 -15.00 18.12 -2.76
CA THR A 199 -15.24 19.56 -3.00
C THR A 199 -16.20 20.18 -2.00
N SER A 200 -16.82 19.38 -1.14
CA SER A 200 -17.75 19.86 -0.12
C SER A 200 -17.04 20.74 0.93
N LYS A 201 -17.77 21.70 1.48
CA LYS A 201 -17.30 22.53 2.62
C LYS A 201 -16.79 21.68 3.78
N ARG A 202 -17.41 20.51 4.01
CA ARG A 202 -17.00 19.54 5.05
C ARG A 202 -15.59 19.02 4.81
N CYS A 203 -15.30 18.51 3.61
CA CYS A 203 -13.97 17.97 3.32
C CYS A 203 -12.91 19.07 3.23
N LEU A 204 -13.26 20.25 2.71
CA LEU A 204 -12.35 21.39 2.61
C LEU A 204 -11.96 21.95 3.98
N SER A 205 -12.86 21.92 4.98
CA SER A 205 -12.57 22.47 6.31
C SER A 205 -11.78 21.51 7.21
N ILE A 206 -11.92 20.20 7.03
CA ILE A 206 -11.24 19.21 7.90
C ILE A 206 -9.87 18.80 7.38
N LEU A 207 -9.54 19.01 6.11
CA LEU A 207 -8.24 18.61 5.57
C LEU A 207 -7.24 19.78 5.54
N PRO A 208 -5.94 19.51 5.73
CA PRO A 208 -4.89 20.48 5.41
C PRO A 208 -5.00 20.93 3.95
N PRO A 209 -4.71 22.19 3.61
CA PRO A 209 -4.72 22.66 2.22
C PRO A 209 -3.81 21.80 1.31
N PRO A 210 -4.17 21.64 0.01
CA PRO A 210 -3.29 20.98 -0.95
C PRO A 210 -1.88 21.59 -0.97
N GLY A 211 -0.84 20.78 -1.13
CA GLY A 211 0.56 21.23 -1.12
C GLY A 211 1.16 21.52 0.27
N THR A 212 0.41 21.28 1.35
CA THR A 212 0.96 21.34 2.72
C THR A 212 2.18 20.41 2.83
N LYS A 213 3.29 20.92 3.37
CA LYS A 213 4.50 20.10 3.57
C LYS A 213 4.31 19.14 4.75
N PRO A 214 4.84 17.90 4.69
CA PRO A 214 4.89 17.02 5.86
C PRO A 214 5.61 17.71 7.01
N GLY A 215 5.07 17.60 8.23
CA GLY A 215 5.77 18.07 9.43
C GLY A 215 7.04 17.24 9.70
N ASN A 216 7.96 17.79 10.50
CA ASN A 216 9.23 17.15 10.87
C ASN A 216 9.04 15.85 11.70
N THR A 217 7.81 15.55 12.09
CA THR A 217 7.44 14.35 12.84
C THR A 217 7.47 13.13 11.91
N ARG A 218 8.45 12.24 12.13
CA ARG A 218 8.37 10.87 11.59
C ARG A 218 7.03 10.28 12.02
N SER A 219 6.15 10.01 11.06
CA SER A 219 4.85 9.41 11.36
C SER A 219 5.04 8.07 12.07
N ASN A 220 4.36 7.88 13.20
CA ASN A 220 4.30 6.60 13.91
C ASN A 220 3.48 5.55 13.12
N SER A 221 2.76 5.99 12.08
CA SER A 221 2.00 5.12 11.20
C SER A 221 2.90 4.42 10.19
N VAL A 222 2.85 3.08 10.19
CA VAL A 222 3.50 2.23 9.17
C VAL A 222 3.01 2.61 7.77
N LEU A 223 1.69 2.81 7.60
CA LEU A 223 1.11 3.18 6.30
C LEU A 223 1.63 4.54 5.82
N SER A 224 1.69 5.53 6.71
CA SER A 224 2.21 6.85 6.33
C SER A 224 3.69 6.80 6.01
N ARG A 225 4.49 5.97 6.67
CA ARG A 225 5.91 5.77 6.34
C ARG A 225 6.08 5.15 4.95
N LEU A 226 5.26 4.16 4.60
CA LEU A 226 5.26 3.53 3.27
C LEU A 226 4.85 4.53 2.18
N LEU A 227 3.79 5.30 2.39
CA LEU A 227 3.33 6.33 1.45
C LEU A 227 4.34 7.46 1.30
N ASN A 228 4.99 7.89 2.38
CA ASN A 228 6.07 8.88 2.32
C ASN A 228 7.22 8.37 1.45
N THR A 229 7.62 7.11 1.61
CA THR A 229 8.67 6.49 0.80
C THR A 229 8.27 6.50 -0.68
N TYR A 230 7.05 6.08 -1.01
CA TYR A 230 6.54 6.09 -2.38
C TYR A 230 6.46 7.51 -2.98
N SER A 231 6.06 8.52 -2.20
CA SER A 231 5.94 9.90 -2.66
C SER A 231 7.27 10.67 -2.77
N ALA A 232 8.32 10.19 -2.09
CA ALA A 232 9.65 10.81 -2.06
C ALA A 232 10.58 10.28 -3.16
N LEU A 233 10.22 9.17 -3.79
CA LEU A 233 10.87 8.64 -4.99
C LEU A 233 10.47 9.46 -6.22
#